data_AF-A0A2D6CZN3-F1
#
_entry.id   AF-A0A2D6CZN3-F1
#
_cell.length_a   1.000
_cell.length_b   1.000
_cell.length_c   1.000
_cell.angle_alpha   90.00
_cell.angle_beta   90.00
_cell.angle_gamma   90.00
#
_symmetry.space_group_name_H-M   'P 1'
#
loop_
_entity.id
_entity.type
_entity.pdbx_description
1 polymer ?
#
loop_
_entity_poly.entity_id
_entity_poly.type
_entity_poly.pdbx_seq_one_letter_code
_entity_poly.pdbx_strand_id
1 'polypeptide(L)'
;MGFFRVSDEQARGFAEDGYLMVPGMFDDEETRLLCEIGKADTEKRDRVGVARDTDGRESKLWLSSDRQDDIYNAFVRSHRLAGTMERLLGDEVYLYHYKMMVKEARVGGAWEWHQDYGYWYRNNHCLWPDLASCMIAVDRAT
;
A
#
# COMPACT_ATOMS: atom_id res chain seq x y z
N MET A 1 -20.40 7.69 -13.08
CA MET A 1 -19.82 7.49 -11.74
C MET A 1 -18.52 8.27 -11.71
N GLY A 2 -18.37 9.25 -10.82
CA GLY A 2 -17.14 10.06 -10.73
C GLY A 2 -16.16 9.38 -9.78
N PHE A 3 -14.90 9.25 -10.20
CA PHE A 3 -13.84 8.79 -9.30
C PHE A 3 -13.39 9.93 -8.39
N PHE A 4 -12.79 9.57 -7.25
CA PHE A 4 -12.13 10.53 -6.38
C PHE A 4 -11.13 11.39 -7.18
N ARG A 5 -11.12 12.69 -6.88
CA ARG A 5 -10.15 13.65 -7.43
C ARG A 5 -9.64 14.50 -6.29
N VAL A 6 -8.32 14.55 -6.17
CA VAL A 6 -7.64 15.36 -5.16
C VAL A 6 -7.92 16.84 -5.42
N SER A 7 -8.47 17.54 -4.42
CA SER A 7 -8.60 19.00 -4.45
C SER A 7 -7.27 19.69 -4.12
N ASP A 8 -7.16 20.98 -4.45
CA ASP A 8 -5.96 21.77 -4.10
C ASP A 8 -5.74 21.85 -2.59
N GLU A 9 -6.82 21.84 -1.82
CA GLU A 9 -6.75 21.80 -0.36
C GLU A 9 -6.21 20.47 0.16
N GLN A 10 -6.63 19.35 -0.43
CA GLN A 10 -6.12 18.02 -0.07
C GLN A 10 -4.65 17.85 -0.48
N ALA A 11 -4.25 18.37 -1.65
CA ALA A 11 -2.86 18.33 -2.08
C ALA A 11 -1.94 19.13 -1.15
N ARG A 12 -2.39 20.33 -0.73
CA ARG A 12 -1.65 21.13 0.25
C ARG A 12 -1.60 20.46 1.63
N GLY A 13 -2.71 19.90 2.10
CA GLY A 13 -2.74 19.14 3.36
C GLY A 13 -1.79 17.94 3.32
N PHE A 14 -1.74 17.20 2.21
CA PHE A 14 -0.78 16.12 2.03
C PHE A 14 0.68 16.60 2.12
N ALA A 15 1.00 17.74 1.49
CA ALA A 15 2.35 18.33 1.54
C ALA A 15 2.73 18.84 2.93
N GLU A 16 1.78 19.36 3.71
CA GLU A 16 1.99 19.90 5.05
C GLU A 16 2.04 18.79 6.13
N ASP A 17 1.09 17.85 6.09
CA ASP A 17 0.89 16.83 7.13
C ASP A 17 1.55 15.48 6.80
N GLY A 18 1.92 15.25 5.53
CA GLY A 18 2.54 14.01 5.06
C GLY A 18 1.59 12.85 4.80
N TYR A 19 0.27 13.05 4.85
CA TYR A 19 -0.74 12.02 4.55
C TYR A 19 -2.06 12.59 4.03
N LEU A 20 -2.86 11.73 3.38
CA LEU A 20 -4.22 12.02 2.93
C LEU A 20 -5.10 10.78 3.13
N MET A 21 -6.23 10.95 3.82
CA MET A 21 -7.23 9.89 4.00
C MET A 21 -8.33 10.02 2.95
N VAL A 22 -8.58 8.96 2.18
CA VAL A 22 -9.60 8.93 1.12
C VAL A 22 -10.60 7.79 1.37
N PRO A 23 -11.74 8.07 2.01
CA PRO A 23 -12.81 7.09 2.17
C PRO A 23 -13.44 6.74 0.82
N GLY A 24 -13.68 5.46 0.55
CA GLY A 24 -14.42 5.01 -0.63
C GLY A 24 -13.70 5.24 -1.97
N MET A 25 -12.36 5.22 -2.01
CA MET A 25 -11.61 5.24 -3.27
C MET A 25 -11.92 4.02 -4.15
N PHE A 26 -12.12 2.87 -3.49
CA PHE A 26 -12.64 1.63 -4.05
C PHE A 26 -13.92 1.29 -3.31
N ASP A 27 -14.86 0.66 -4.02
CA ASP A 27 -16.13 0.27 -3.42
C ASP A 27 -16.02 -1.03 -2.58
N ASP A 28 -17.13 -1.36 -1.92
CA ASP A 28 -17.21 -2.53 -1.05
C ASP A 28 -17.03 -3.85 -1.81
N GLU A 29 -17.43 -3.92 -3.08
CA GLU A 29 -17.28 -5.14 -3.88
C GLU A 29 -15.83 -5.34 -4.30
N GLU A 30 -15.19 -4.29 -4.81
CA GLU A 30 -13.78 -4.25 -5.19
C GLU A 30 -12.88 -4.67 -4.00
N THR A 31 -13.06 -4.03 -2.84
CA THR A 31 -12.25 -4.31 -1.65
C THR A 31 -12.52 -5.70 -1.07
N ARG A 32 -13.78 -6.18 -1.08
CA ARG A 32 -14.12 -7.54 -0.68
C ARG A 32 -13.45 -8.58 -1.57
N LEU A 33 -13.50 -8.41 -2.89
CA LEU A 33 -12.87 -9.34 -3.84
C LEU A 33 -11.35 -9.38 -3.65
N LEU A 34 -10.71 -8.22 -3.48
CA LEU A 34 -9.27 -8.15 -3.18
C LEU A 34 -8.91 -8.91 -1.90
N CYS A 35 -9.74 -8.77 -0.86
CA CYS A 35 -9.56 -9.47 0.42
C CYS A 35 -9.74 -10.99 0.29
N GLU A 36 -10.79 -11.44 -0.41
CA GLU A 36 -11.08 -12.86 -0.63
C GLU A 36 -9.98 -13.53 -1.45
N ILE A 37 -9.54 -12.88 -2.54
CA ILE A 37 -8.43 -13.38 -3.37
C ILE A 37 -7.14 -13.42 -2.55
N GLY A 38 -6.80 -12.36 -1.82
CA GLY A 38 -5.61 -12.32 -0.97
C GLY A 38 -5.57 -13.44 0.08
N LYS A 39 -6.72 -13.87 0.61
CA LYS A 39 -6.83 -14.99 1.54
C LYS A 39 -6.71 -16.36 0.87
N ALA A 40 -7.17 -16.48 -0.38
CA ALA A 40 -7.16 -17.72 -1.15
C ALA A 40 -5.85 -17.94 -1.94
N ASP A 41 -5.02 -16.91 -2.07
CA ASP A 41 -3.80 -16.91 -2.87
C ASP A 41 -2.68 -17.74 -2.24
N THR A 42 -2.60 -19.01 -2.63
CA THR A 42 -1.59 -19.96 -2.16
C THR A 42 -0.18 -19.57 -2.60
N GLU A 43 -0.03 -19.01 -3.80
CA GLU A 43 1.28 -18.60 -4.32
C GLU A 43 1.88 -17.50 -3.45
N LYS A 44 1.09 -16.49 -3.09
CA LYS A 44 1.56 -15.41 -2.22
C LYS A 44 1.73 -15.87 -0.79
N ARG A 45 0.89 -16.79 -0.30
CA ARG A 45 1.04 -17.40 1.03
C ARG A 45 2.42 -18.05 1.22
N ASP A 46 2.92 -18.74 0.20
CA ASP A 46 4.24 -19.39 0.25
C ASP A 46 5.41 -18.39 0.17
N ARG A 47 5.14 -17.16 -0.30
CA ARG A 47 6.11 -16.04 -0.33
C ARG A 47 6.04 -15.13 0.89
N VAL A 48 5.17 -15.42 1.86
CA VAL A 48 5.03 -14.59 3.07
C VAL A 48 6.33 -14.62 3.87
N GLY A 49 6.96 -13.45 3.99
CA GLY A 49 8.04 -13.18 4.93
C GLY A 49 7.50 -12.89 6.33
N VAL A 50 8.33 -13.17 7.33
CA VAL A 50 8.03 -12.91 8.74
C VAL A 50 9.02 -11.89 9.29
N ALA A 51 8.51 -10.77 9.78
CA ALA A 51 9.24 -9.85 10.64
C ALA A 51 8.85 -10.14 12.09
N ARG A 52 9.82 -10.16 13.01
CA ARG A 52 9.56 -10.32 14.44
C ARG A 52 9.71 -8.99 15.14
N ASP A 53 8.75 -8.65 15.98
CA ASP A 53 8.86 -7.48 16.87
C ASP A 53 9.80 -7.78 18.06
N THR A 54 10.06 -6.75 18.87
CA THR A 54 10.90 -6.84 20.07
C THR A 54 10.40 -7.83 21.12
N ASP A 55 9.11 -8.17 21.11
CA ASP A 55 8.50 -9.18 21.98
C ASP A 55 8.47 -10.59 21.35
N GLY A 56 9.03 -10.74 20.14
CA GLY A 56 9.10 -11.99 19.39
C GLY A 56 7.81 -12.37 18.67
N ARG A 57 6.80 -11.48 18.60
CA ARG A 57 5.56 -11.71 17.85
C ARG A 57 5.80 -11.49 16.36
N GLU A 58 5.04 -12.22 15.55
CA GLU A 58 5.26 -12.29 14.10
C GLU A 58 4.32 -11.34 13.33
N SER A 59 4.93 -10.51 12.49
CA SER A 59 4.28 -9.67 11.49
C SER A 59 4.56 -10.26 10.11
N LYS A 60 3.49 -10.59 9.38
CA LYS A 60 3.57 -11.26 8.08
C LYS A 60 3.30 -10.28 6.95
N LEU A 61 4.09 -10.36 5.89
CA LEU A 61 3.81 -9.68 4.63
C LEU A 61 4.39 -10.45 3.45
N TRP A 62 3.89 -10.17 2.26
CA TRP A 62 4.61 -10.46 1.03
C TRP A 62 4.81 -9.15 0.26
N LEU A 63 5.91 -9.06 -0.48
CA LEU A 63 6.30 -7.89 -1.26
C LEU A 63 6.68 -8.34 -2.68
N SER A 64 6.28 -7.56 -3.67
CA SER A 64 6.53 -7.81 -5.08
C SER A 64 6.71 -6.50 -5.84
N SER A 65 7.48 -6.53 -6.92
CA SER A 65 7.52 -5.49 -7.95
C SER A 65 7.15 -6.05 -9.33
N ASP A 66 6.70 -7.31 -9.38
CA ASP A 66 6.42 -8.02 -10.62
C ASP A 66 5.23 -7.41 -11.35
N ARG A 67 5.37 -7.32 -12.67
CA ARG A 67 4.25 -7.03 -13.57
C ARG A 67 3.53 -8.32 -13.92
N GLN A 68 2.32 -8.46 -13.41
CA GLN A 68 1.43 -9.59 -13.68
C GLN A 68 0.08 -9.09 -14.19
N ASP A 69 -0.70 -10.00 -14.78
CA ASP A 69 -2.10 -9.79 -15.13
C ASP A 69 -2.98 -10.38 -14.01
N ASP A 70 -3.02 -9.68 -12.88
CA ASP A 70 -3.71 -10.09 -11.66
C ASP A 70 -4.47 -8.93 -11.00
N ILE A 71 -5.31 -9.25 -10.01
CA ILE A 71 -6.11 -8.24 -9.30
C ILE A 71 -5.23 -7.21 -8.58
N TYR A 72 -4.06 -7.61 -8.05
CA TYR A 72 -3.18 -6.67 -7.35
C TYR A 72 -2.65 -5.61 -8.31
N ASN A 73 -2.17 -6.03 -9.49
CA ASN A 73 -1.69 -5.17 -10.55
C ASN A 73 -2.82 -4.28 -11.11
N ALA A 74 -4.05 -4.78 -11.16
CA ALA A 74 -5.22 -3.98 -11.54
C ALA A 74 -5.48 -2.82 -10.56
N PHE A 75 -5.38 -3.06 -9.24
CA PHE A 75 -5.53 -2.01 -8.23
C PHE A 75 -4.40 -0.98 -8.27
N VAL A 76 -3.15 -1.46 -8.19
CA VAL A 76 -1.97 -0.58 -8.06
C VAL A 76 -1.65 0.22 -9.33
N ARG A 77 -2.20 -0.18 -10.48
CA ARG A 77 -2.10 0.56 -11.76
C ARG A 77 -3.40 1.24 -12.18
N SER A 78 -4.45 1.17 -11.36
CA SER A 78 -5.72 1.80 -11.69
C SER A 78 -5.53 3.31 -11.89
N HIS A 79 -6.24 3.90 -12.85
CA HIS A 79 -6.21 5.36 -13.05
C HIS A 79 -6.62 6.15 -11.80
N ARG A 80 -7.46 5.55 -10.94
CA ARG A 80 -7.87 6.15 -9.66
C ARG A 80 -6.68 6.36 -8.74
N LEU A 81 -5.80 5.36 -8.66
CA LEU A 81 -4.60 5.41 -7.83
C LEU A 81 -3.50 6.23 -8.50
N ALA A 82 -3.11 5.86 -9.73
CA ALA A 82 -2.01 6.50 -10.45
C ALA A 82 -2.24 8.01 -10.60
N GLY A 83 -3.42 8.43 -11.07
CA GLY A 83 -3.74 9.85 -11.22
C GLY A 83 -3.85 10.61 -9.90
N THR A 84 -4.21 9.93 -8.79
CA THR A 84 -4.15 10.52 -7.46
C THR A 84 -2.69 10.76 -7.04
N MET A 85 -1.81 9.79 -7.25
CA MET A 85 -0.39 9.90 -6.89
C MET A 85 0.32 10.95 -7.76
N GLU A 86 0.04 11.01 -9.06
CA GLU A 86 0.56 12.07 -9.95
C GLU A 86 0.13 13.46 -9.45
N ARG A 87 -1.13 13.61 -9.03
CA ARG A 87 -1.62 14.88 -8.49
C ARG A 87 -0.95 15.26 -7.17
N LEU A 88 -0.66 14.29 -6.30
CA LEU A 88 -0.03 14.53 -5.01
C LEU A 88 1.47 14.79 -5.11
N LEU A 89 2.18 14.08 -5.99
CA LEU A 89 3.62 14.22 -6.20
C LEU A 89 3.97 15.34 -7.19
N GLY A 90 3.04 15.71 -8.07
CA GLY A 90 3.24 16.77 -9.05
C GLY A 90 4.07 16.36 -10.28
N ASP A 91 4.24 15.05 -10.52
CA ASP A 91 4.97 14.49 -11.65
C ASP A 91 4.36 13.14 -12.09
N GLU A 92 4.83 12.60 -13.22
CA GLU A 92 4.52 11.23 -13.64
C GLU A 92 4.99 10.20 -12.60
N VAL A 93 4.22 9.14 -12.41
CA VAL A 93 4.52 8.11 -11.41
C VAL A 93 4.65 6.73 -12.03
N TYR A 94 5.43 5.87 -11.37
CA TYR A 94 5.47 4.45 -11.66
C TYR A 94 5.39 3.63 -10.37
N LEU A 95 4.97 2.37 -10.50
CA LEU A 95 4.93 1.46 -9.36
C LEU A 95 6.34 1.00 -9.00
N TYR A 96 6.82 1.41 -7.82
CA TYR A 96 8.11 0.97 -7.29
C TYR A 96 8.04 -0.46 -6.73
N HIS A 97 7.09 -0.73 -5.83
CA HIS A 97 6.71 -2.06 -5.38
C HIS A 97 5.30 -2.02 -4.77
N TYR A 98 4.73 -3.20 -4.52
CA TYR A 98 3.50 -3.38 -3.77
C TYR A 98 3.67 -4.50 -2.75
N LYS A 99 2.92 -4.43 -1.66
CA LYS A 99 2.97 -5.39 -0.56
C LYS A 99 1.58 -5.59 0.01
N MET A 100 1.32 -6.80 0.50
CA MET A 100 0.12 -7.09 1.29
C MET A 100 0.55 -7.44 2.70
N MET A 101 -0.06 -6.76 3.66
CA MET A 101 0.15 -7.00 5.08
C MET A 101 -0.82 -8.09 5.53
N VAL A 102 -0.29 -9.20 6.03
CA VAL A 102 -1.10 -10.34 6.48
C VAL A 102 -1.17 -10.30 8.01
N LYS A 103 -2.11 -9.51 8.54
CA LYS A 103 -2.30 -9.38 9.98
C LYS A 103 -3.34 -10.38 10.47
N GLU A 104 -2.89 -11.41 11.18
CA GLU A 104 -3.79 -12.36 11.83
C GLU A 104 -4.43 -11.74 13.07
N ALA A 105 -5.72 -12.01 13.27
CA ALA A 105 -6.45 -11.50 14.41
C ALA A 105 -5.82 -11.98 15.71
N ARG A 106 -5.55 -11.04 16.62
CA ARG A 106 -5.11 -11.28 18.02
C ARG A 106 -3.70 -11.85 18.22
N VAL A 107 -2.99 -12.24 17.16
CA VAL A 107 -1.68 -12.91 17.26
C VAL A 107 -0.53 -12.18 16.55
N GLY A 108 -0.82 -11.09 15.82
CA GLY A 108 0.19 -10.33 15.09
C GLY A 108 1.16 -9.53 15.99
N GLY A 109 2.40 -9.39 15.53
CA GLY A 109 3.38 -8.48 16.12
C GLY A 109 3.15 -7.02 15.75
N ALA A 110 3.82 -6.12 16.48
CA ALA A 110 3.86 -4.72 16.11
C ALA A 110 4.60 -4.53 14.78
N TRP A 111 4.12 -3.60 13.96
CA TRP A 111 4.99 -2.94 12.99
C TRP A 111 5.62 -1.75 13.70
N GLU A 112 6.86 -1.92 14.12
CA GLU A 112 7.59 -0.92 14.89
C GLU A 112 7.70 0.39 14.08
N TRP A 113 7.79 1.52 14.79
CA TRP A 113 7.93 2.82 14.17
C TRP A 113 9.18 2.88 13.27
N HIS A 114 8.99 3.25 12.01
CA HIS A 114 10.07 3.40 11.05
C HIS A 114 9.70 4.40 9.96
N GLN A 115 10.70 4.77 9.16
CA GLN A 115 10.53 5.49 7.90
C GLN A 115 10.92 4.55 6.76
N ASP A 116 10.00 4.36 5.82
CA ASP A 116 10.21 3.48 4.66
C ASP A 116 11.44 3.91 3.84
N TYR A 117 11.60 5.21 3.58
CA TYR A 117 12.69 5.74 2.75
C TYR A 117 14.10 5.37 3.26
N GLY A 118 14.29 5.28 4.57
CA GLY A 118 15.58 4.88 5.15
C GLY A 118 16.03 3.49 4.69
N TYR A 119 15.08 2.57 4.51
CA TYR A 119 15.35 1.25 3.93
C TYR A 119 15.61 1.32 2.43
N TRP A 120 14.80 2.07 1.69
CA TRP A 120 14.92 2.15 0.23
C TRP A 120 16.20 2.83 -0.24
N TYR A 121 16.65 3.87 0.48
CA TYR A 121 17.95 4.49 0.22
C TYR A 121 19.09 3.50 0.42
N ARG A 122 19.11 2.80 1.58
CA ARG A 122 20.21 1.89 1.94
C ARG A 122 20.22 0.60 1.12
N ASN A 123 19.06 0.00 0.89
CA ASN A 123 18.95 -1.36 0.37
C ASN A 123 18.66 -1.40 -1.13
N ASN A 124 18.12 -0.31 -1.71
CA ASN A 124 17.69 -0.27 -3.10
C ASN A 124 18.27 0.92 -3.88
N HIS A 125 19.11 1.74 -3.24
CA HIS A 125 19.75 2.91 -3.84
C HIS A 125 18.76 3.95 -4.38
N CYS A 126 17.58 4.05 -3.75
CA CYS A 126 16.62 5.13 -4.02
C CYS A 126 17.20 6.45 -3.51
N LEU A 127 17.74 7.28 -4.39
CA LEU A 127 18.58 8.43 -4.03
C LEU A 127 17.81 9.62 -3.44
N TRP A 128 16.53 9.74 -3.79
CA TRP A 128 15.67 10.84 -3.37
C TRP A 128 14.36 10.30 -2.82
N PRO A 129 13.80 10.90 -1.76
CA PRO A 129 12.51 10.51 -1.18
C PRO A 129 11.34 11.04 -2.03
N ASP A 130 11.48 11.00 -3.35
CA ASP A 130 10.46 11.44 -4.31
C ASP A 130 9.51 10.29 -4.63
N LEU A 131 8.76 9.88 -3.60
CA LEU A 131 7.76 8.83 -3.69
C LEU A 131 6.77 8.90 -2.53
N ALA A 132 5.60 8.30 -2.74
CA ALA A 132 4.58 8.16 -1.72
C ALA A 132 4.07 6.72 -1.64
N SER A 133 3.63 6.32 -0.45
CA SER A 133 2.95 5.06 -0.21
C SER A 133 1.43 5.27 -0.23
N CYS A 134 0.70 4.38 -0.89
CA CYS A 134 -0.75 4.28 -0.71
C CYS A 134 -1.10 2.99 0.02
N MET A 135 -1.77 3.11 1.16
CA MET A 135 -2.32 1.98 1.89
C MET A 135 -3.81 1.86 1.57
N ILE A 136 -4.22 0.68 1.08
CA ILE A 136 -5.62 0.35 0.83
C ILE A 136 -6.06 -0.60 1.94
N ALA A 137 -7.08 -0.20 2.71
CA ALA A 137 -7.71 -1.09 3.67
C ALA A 137 -8.55 -2.14 2.93
N VAL A 138 -8.16 -3.41 3.03
CA VAL A 138 -8.88 -4.56 2.44
C VAL A 138 -9.86 -5.21 3.42
N ASP A 139 -9.83 -4.76 4.67
CA ASP A 139 -10.79 -5.05 5.71
C ASP A 139 -11.03 -3.79 6.55
N ARG A 140 -11.90 -3.89 7.56
CA ARG A 140 -12.23 -2.77 8.42
C ARG A 140 -11.04 -2.41 9.30
N ALA A 141 -10.50 -1.20 9.12
CA ALA A 141 -9.49 -0.60 10.00
C ALA A 141 -10.16 0.13 11.17
N THR A 142 -10.03 -0.40 12.39
CA THR A 142 -10.55 0.15 13.66
C THR A 142 -9.49 0.14 14.74
#